data_AF-A0A5C0DWG2-F1
#
_entry.id   AF-A0A5C0DWG2-F1
#
_cell.length_a   1.000
_cell.length_b   1.000
_cell.length_c   1.000
_cell.angle_alpha   90.00
_cell.angle_beta   90.00
_cell.angle_gamma   90.00
#
_symmetry.space_group_name_H-M   'P 1'
#
loop_
_entity.id
_entity.type
_entity.pdbx_description
1 polymer ?
#
loop_
_entity_poly.entity_id
_entity_poly.type
_entity_poly.pdbx_seq_one_letter_code
_entity_poly.pdbx_strand_id
1 'polypeptide(L)'
;MVRELERQRQGATFPESAPAANPVFFRTYSRRTDAGLRETWDQVCDRTLRGLVELGKLTREEAAILDKMQRNMKSLPSGRWMWVGGTNWLTKPKNFSGAYNCTSTNLIDWSAFGLMMDLAMMGCGTGAIIEPQYINQLPPIRNRLNITIKGEIGSTPQEQRREFTQTHIEANTATIHVGDSREGWVKSYQTLLELSTDERFTGDVQVIVDISDVRQSGETLKGFGGMANPVKLPGLYQRCASILNKAIGRQLNSVECCLLIDEAAVTIVAGNIRRSAGMRQFLSEDEQGATAKDNLWQQDAEGNWRIDPERDSLRMANHTRVFHRKPTLEESIAAVRKQYYSGEGAIQWAGEAVARANADLLNTPERKRDFLQAYEQGKVGQWIKKYYPEVGTDEVEHRLGRYGLNPCGIL
;
A
#
# COMPACT_ATOMS: atom_id res chain seq x y z
N MET A 1 -20.42 36.12 -5.55
CA MET A 1 -20.52 36.60 -4.15
C MET A 1 -19.94 35.54 -3.23
N VAL A 2 -18.64 35.65 -2.94
CA VAL A 2 -17.95 34.75 -2.02
C VAL A 2 -18.34 35.20 -0.61
N ARG A 3 -19.10 34.37 0.12
CA ARG A 3 -19.39 34.61 1.54
C ARG A 3 -18.07 34.60 2.30
N GLU A 4 -17.61 35.77 2.73
CA GLU A 4 -16.59 35.93 3.76
C GLU A 4 -17.14 35.34 5.06
N LEU A 5 -16.80 34.08 5.33
CA LEU A 5 -16.95 33.49 6.64
C LEU A 5 -15.82 34.04 7.51
N GLU A 6 -16.14 34.97 8.41
CA GLU A 6 -15.24 35.34 9.52
C GLU A 6 -14.88 34.07 10.31
N ARG A 7 -13.66 33.58 10.09
CA ARG A 7 -13.10 32.50 10.90
C ARG A 7 -12.45 33.13 12.12
N GLN A 8 -13.07 32.98 13.29
CA GLN A 8 -12.39 33.19 14.57
C GLN A 8 -11.14 32.29 14.59
N ARG A 9 -9.95 32.89 14.54
CA ARG A 9 -8.67 32.19 14.62
C ARG A 9 -8.48 31.67 16.04
N GLN A 10 -8.89 30.44 16.30
CA GLN A 10 -8.40 29.68 17.45
C GLN A 10 -6.92 29.37 17.19
N GLY A 11 -6.02 30.23 17.66
CA GLY A 11 -4.58 30.05 17.46
C GLY A 11 -4.04 28.99 18.40
N ALA A 12 -3.60 27.85 17.86
CA ALA A 12 -2.66 27.00 18.58
C ALA A 12 -1.32 27.75 18.71
N THR A 13 -0.75 27.79 19.91
CA THR A 13 0.52 28.47 20.18
C THR A 13 1.68 27.58 19.73
N PHE A 14 2.01 27.62 18.45
CA PHE A 14 3.22 27.00 17.93
C PHE A 14 4.43 27.92 18.14
N PRO A 15 5.65 27.38 18.33
CA PRO A 15 6.86 28.19 18.47
C PRO A 15 7.06 29.10 17.25
N GLU A 16 7.52 30.34 17.47
CA GLU A 16 7.82 31.27 16.38
C GLU A 16 8.89 30.72 15.42
N SER A 17 9.79 29.86 15.91
CA SER A 17 10.78 29.15 15.10
C SER A 17 10.18 28.11 14.14
N ALA A 18 8.88 27.83 14.23
CA ALA A 18 8.15 26.89 13.36
C ALA A 18 7.02 27.59 12.59
N PRO A 19 7.32 28.54 11.68
CA PRO A 19 6.32 29.40 11.04
C PRO A 19 5.29 28.64 10.19
N ALA A 20 5.64 27.44 9.70
CA ALA A 20 4.75 26.58 8.93
C ALA A 20 3.86 25.66 9.79
N ALA A 21 4.12 25.52 11.09
CA ALA A 21 3.42 24.54 11.94
C ALA A 21 1.91 24.80 12.00
N ASN A 22 1.53 26.06 12.21
CA ASN A 22 0.12 26.46 12.30
C ASN A 22 -0.69 26.13 11.03
N PRO A 23 -0.30 26.59 9.82
CA PRO A 23 -1.05 26.24 8.61
C PRO A 23 -1.00 24.74 8.29
N VAL A 24 0.13 24.05 8.56
CA VAL A 24 0.24 22.59 8.33
C VAL A 24 -0.71 21.82 9.25
N PHE A 25 -0.76 22.18 10.54
CA PHE A 25 -1.63 21.54 11.52
C PHE A 25 -3.11 21.63 11.12
N PHE A 26 -3.60 22.85 10.85
CA PHE A 26 -5.01 23.06 10.51
C PHE A 26 -5.41 22.44 9.17
N ARG A 27 -4.49 22.38 8.20
CA ARG A 27 -4.72 21.73 6.92
C ARG A 27 -4.72 20.20 7.01
N THR A 28 -3.92 19.62 7.91
CA THR A 28 -3.54 18.19 7.82
C THR A 28 -4.04 17.33 8.97
N TYR A 29 -4.06 17.83 10.20
CA TYR A 29 -4.29 17.01 11.41
C TYR A 29 -5.54 17.42 12.19
N SER A 30 -5.91 18.70 12.14
CA SER A 30 -7.13 19.21 12.75
C SER A 30 -8.38 18.72 12.00
N ARG A 31 -9.21 17.89 12.64
CA ARG A 31 -10.46 17.40 12.04
C ARG A 31 -11.59 18.43 12.21
N ARG A 32 -12.67 18.26 11.45
CA ARG A 32 -13.92 18.98 11.72
C ARG A 32 -14.68 18.26 12.85
N THR A 33 -15.14 19.01 13.83
CA THR A 33 -16.06 18.55 14.87
C THR A 33 -17.50 18.53 14.35
N ASP A 34 -18.42 17.91 15.08
CA ASP A 34 -19.84 17.87 14.71
C ASP A 34 -20.47 19.28 14.65
N ALA A 35 -19.93 20.23 15.43
CA ALA A 35 -20.29 21.64 15.37
C ALA A 35 -19.74 22.38 14.13
N GLY A 36 -19.00 21.69 13.25
CA GLY A 36 -18.42 22.25 12.03
C GLY A 36 -17.10 23.02 12.23
N LEU A 37 -16.65 23.18 13.47
CA LEU A 37 -15.39 23.82 13.84
C LEU A 37 -14.20 22.88 13.62
N ARG A 38 -12.98 23.43 13.57
CA ARG A 38 -11.73 22.66 13.48
C ARG A 38 -11.19 22.38 14.89
N GLU A 39 -10.65 21.19 15.11
CA GLU A 39 -9.99 20.85 16.37
C GLU A 39 -8.80 21.80 16.66
N THR A 40 -8.66 22.25 17.89
CA THR A 40 -7.45 22.91 18.39
C THR A 40 -6.32 21.90 18.61
N TRP A 41 -5.10 22.39 18.80
CA TRP A 41 -3.95 21.54 19.13
C TRP A 41 -4.20 20.70 20.40
N ASP A 42 -4.74 21.32 21.45
CA ASP A 42 -5.05 20.62 22.69
C ASP A 42 -6.10 19.53 22.51
N GLN A 43 -7.14 19.79 21.71
CA GLN A 43 -8.17 18.79 21.41
C GLN A 43 -7.60 17.60 20.63
N VAL A 44 -6.66 17.84 19.71
CA VAL A 44 -5.95 16.75 19.01
C VAL A 44 -5.07 15.97 20.01
N CYS A 45 -4.37 16.64 20.92
CA CYS A 45 -3.59 15.98 21.98
C CYS A 45 -4.48 15.10 22.85
N ASP A 46 -5.60 15.63 23.37
CA ASP A 46 -6.56 14.88 24.19
C ASP A 46 -7.08 13.63 23.48
N ARG A 47 -7.53 13.80 22.23
CA ARG A 47 -8.09 12.71 21.43
C ARG A 47 -7.05 11.62 21.17
N THR A 48 -5.86 12.00 20.76
CA THR A 48 -4.81 11.04 20.39
C THR A 48 -4.23 10.32 21.60
N LEU A 49 -4.06 11.03 22.72
CA LEU A 49 -3.65 10.45 24.00
C LEU A 49 -4.70 9.45 24.51
N ARG A 50 -5.99 9.81 24.51
CA ARG A 50 -7.07 8.90 24.90
C ARG A 50 -7.02 7.59 24.12
N GLY A 51 -6.81 7.68 22.81
CA GLY A 51 -6.66 6.49 21.96
C GLY A 51 -5.46 5.63 22.34
N LEU A 52 -4.33 6.23 22.72
CA LEU A 52 -3.14 5.50 23.17
C LEU A 52 -3.34 4.86 24.54
N VAL A 53 -4.00 5.56 25.47
CA VAL A 53 -4.32 5.01 26.80
C VAL A 53 -5.20 3.77 26.68
N GLU A 54 -6.23 3.82 25.84
CA GLU A 54 -7.13 2.69 25.61
C GLU A 54 -6.40 1.51 24.93
N LEU A 55 -5.64 1.79 23.86
CA LEU A 55 -4.95 0.75 23.09
C LEU A 55 -3.80 0.11 23.86
N GLY A 56 -2.95 0.93 24.47
CA GLY A 56 -1.75 0.52 25.20
C GLY A 56 -2.01 0.11 26.65
N LYS A 57 -3.24 0.30 27.15
CA LYS A 57 -3.59 0.10 28.57
C LYS A 57 -2.66 0.87 29.51
N LEU A 58 -2.35 2.11 29.13
CA LEU A 58 -1.32 2.92 29.80
C LEU A 58 -1.71 3.29 31.22
N THR A 59 -0.73 3.38 32.11
CA THR A 59 -0.92 3.94 33.45
C THR A 59 -1.14 5.45 33.40
N ARG A 60 -1.57 6.04 34.52
CA ARG A 60 -1.73 7.50 34.63
C ARG A 60 -0.41 8.23 34.47
N GLU A 61 0.66 7.65 35.00
CA GLU A 61 2.02 8.19 34.95
C GLU A 61 2.56 8.17 33.52
N GLU A 62 2.37 7.06 32.79
CA GLU A 62 2.74 6.94 31.38
C GLU A 62 1.96 7.94 30.51
N ALA A 63 0.65 8.03 30.71
CA ALA A 63 -0.20 8.98 29.99
C ALA A 63 0.22 10.44 30.23
N ALA A 64 0.58 10.80 31.46
CA ALA A 64 1.05 12.15 31.80
C ALA A 64 2.38 12.49 31.10
N ILE A 65 3.29 11.51 30.98
CA ILE A 65 4.55 11.69 30.23
C ILE A 65 4.25 11.92 28.75
N LEU A 66 3.40 11.10 28.13
CA LEU A 66 3.05 11.24 26.72
C LEU A 66 2.36 12.58 26.43
N ASP A 67 1.40 12.97 27.29
CA ASP A 67 0.72 14.27 27.18
C ASP A 67 1.73 15.43 27.20
N LYS A 68 2.62 15.43 28.19
CA LYS A 68 3.67 16.44 28.33
C LYS A 68 4.56 16.48 27.10
N MET A 69 5.04 15.34 26.61
CA MET A 69 5.92 15.28 25.44
C MET A 69 5.22 15.76 24.16
N GLN A 70 3.96 15.37 23.97
CA GLN A 70 3.19 15.74 22.80
C GLN A 70 2.86 17.23 22.80
N ARG A 71 2.29 17.79 23.88
CA ARG A 71 1.94 19.21 23.94
C ARG A 71 3.14 20.13 23.76
N ASN A 72 4.29 19.73 24.29
CA ASN A 72 5.55 20.47 24.12
C ASN A 72 6.29 20.14 22.81
N MET A 73 5.68 19.34 21.92
CA MET A 73 6.22 18.93 20.62
C MET A 73 7.64 18.33 20.72
N LYS A 74 7.93 17.63 21.81
CA LYS A 74 9.21 16.92 22.03
C LYS A 74 9.18 15.50 21.46
N SER A 75 8.01 14.89 21.46
CA SER A 75 7.73 13.61 20.79
C SER A 75 6.29 13.63 20.31
N LEU A 76 6.07 13.25 19.05
CA LEU A 76 4.75 13.25 18.43
C LEU A 76 4.43 11.85 17.94
N PRO A 77 3.16 11.41 18.03
CA PRO A 77 2.74 10.21 17.35
C PRO A 77 2.76 10.45 15.83
N SER A 78 2.68 9.38 15.04
CA SER A 78 2.72 9.50 13.58
C SER A 78 1.66 10.47 13.05
N GLY A 79 1.92 11.08 11.89
CA GLY A 79 0.94 11.94 11.23
C GLY A 79 -0.40 11.23 10.95
N ARG A 80 -0.39 9.90 10.85
CA ARG A 80 -1.62 9.10 10.79
C ARG A 80 -2.35 9.10 12.10
N TRP A 81 -1.67 8.77 13.18
CA TRP A 81 -2.27 8.73 14.50
C TRP A 81 -2.80 10.10 14.92
N MET A 82 -2.10 11.19 14.59
CA MET A 82 -2.62 12.55 14.77
C MET A 82 -3.97 12.77 14.06
N TRP A 83 -4.18 12.15 12.90
CA TRP A 83 -5.43 12.25 12.13
C TRP A 83 -6.55 11.29 12.59
N VAL A 84 -6.25 10.03 12.93
CA VAL A 84 -7.28 9.00 13.20
C VAL A 84 -7.30 8.45 14.63
N GLY A 85 -6.23 8.64 15.41
CA GLY A 85 -6.12 8.13 16.77
C GLY A 85 -7.25 8.65 17.65
N GLY A 86 -7.87 7.77 18.44
CA GLY A 86 -8.98 8.12 19.34
C GLY A 86 -10.28 8.60 18.67
N THR A 87 -10.44 8.38 17.37
CA THR A 87 -11.69 8.64 16.64
C THR A 87 -12.62 7.41 16.65
N ASN A 88 -13.93 7.63 16.62
CA ASN A 88 -14.94 6.55 16.47
C ASN A 88 -14.83 5.80 15.13
N TRP A 89 -14.11 6.36 14.15
CA TRP A 89 -13.84 5.64 12.91
C TRP A 89 -12.86 4.50 13.15
N LEU A 90 -11.82 4.72 13.96
CA LEU A 90 -10.76 3.75 14.21
C LEU A 90 -11.19 2.63 15.18
N THR A 91 -12.21 2.86 16.01
CA THR A 91 -12.76 1.82 16.91
C THR A 91 -13.46 0.69 16.17
N LYS A 92 -13.78 0.88 14.89
CA LYS A 92 -14.39 -0.16 14.05
C LYS A 92 -13.30 -1.15 13.60
N PRO A 93 -13.44 -2.46 13.87
CA PRO A 93 -12.41 -3.45 13.54
C PRO A 93 -11.96 -3.39 12.08
N LYS A 94 -12.88 -3.18 11.13
CA LYS A 94 -12.56 -3.10 9.69
C LYS A 94 -11.66 -1.93 9.26
N ASN A 95 -11.37 -0.99 10.17
CA ASN A 95 -10.56 0.20 9.94
C ASN A 95 -9.22 0.17 10.68
N PHE A 96 -8.88 -0.92 11.38
CA PHE A 96 -7.70 -0.97 12.25
C PHE A 96 -6.39 -0.68 11.51
N SER A 97 -6.25 -1.19 10.27
CA SER A 97 -5.11 -0.95 9.38
C SER A 97 -4.98 0.54 9.01
N GLY A 98 -6.06 1.30 9.13
CA GLY A 98 -6.05 2.75 9.07
C GLY A 98 -5.23 3.44 10.15
N ALA A 99 -4.85 2.78 11.26
CA ALA A 99 -3.89 3.31 12.22
C ALA A 99 -2.43 3.25 11.73
N TYR A 100 -2.16 2.36 10.76
CA TYR A 100 -0.82 2.12 10.25
C TYR A 100 -0.58 2.98 9.00
N ASN A 101 0.64 3.51 8.89
CA ASN A 101 1.03 4.37 7.78
C ASN A 101 1.51 3.60 6.57
N CYS A 102 2.15 2.45 6.80
CA CYS A 102 2.88 1.69 5.81
C CYS A 102 2.74 0.20 6.13
N THR A 103 2.76 -0.64 5.09
CA THR A 103 2.69 -2.10 5.19
C THR A 103 3.72 -2.75 4.25
N SER A 104 3.99 -4.03 4.46
CA SER A 104 4.68 -4.91 3.51
C SER A 104 3.94 -6.24 3.43
N THR A 105 3.75 -6.76 2.22
CA THR A 105 3.02 -8.01 1.97
C THR A 105 3.79 -8.90 1.00
N ASN A 106 3.82 -10.21 1.25
CA ASN A 106 4.33 -11.20 0.30
C ASN A 106 3.26 -11.50 -0.75
N LEU A 107 3.62 -11.45 -2.03
CA LEU A 107 2.66 -11.61 -3.11
C LEU A 107 2.48 -13.09 -3.48
N ILE A 108 1.65 -13.80 -2.71
CA ILE A 108 1.47 -15.26 -2.82
C ILE A 108 0.18 -15.70 -3.54
N ASP A 109 -0.86 -14.86 -3.53
CA ASP A 109 -2.18 -15.18 -4.06
C ASP A 109 -2.94 -13.91 -4.52
N TRP A 110 -4.13 -14.08 -5.11
CA TRP A 110 -4.99 -12.97 -5.52
C TRP A 110 -5.52 -12.13 -4.36
N SER A 111 -5.61 -12.71 -3.16
CA SER A 111 -6.02 -11.99 -1.95
C SER A 111 -4.97 -10.96 -1.53
N ALA A 112 -3.67 -11.23 -1.77
CA ALA A 112 -2.61 -10.27 -1.52
C ALA A 112 -2.74 -9.01 -2.40
N PHE A 113 -3.15 -9.14 -3.66
CA PHE A 113 -3.45 -7.99 -4.53
C PHE A 113 -4.67 -7.20 -4.03
N GLY A 114 -5.74 -7.91 -3.65
CA GLY A 114 -6.93 -7.29 -3.04
C GLY A 114 -6.59 -6.53 -1.75
N LEU A 115 -5.79 -7.13 -0.87
CA LEU A 115 -5.30 -6.49 0.36
C LEU A 115 -4.50 -5.22 0.06
N MET A 116 -3.63 -5.23 -0.94
CA MET A 116 -2.86 -4.04 -1.33
C MET A 116 -3.76 -2.90 -1.81
N MET A 117 -4.80 -3.20 -2.59
CA MET A 117 -5.81 -2.22 -2.98
C MET A 117 -6.57 -1.68 -1.75
N ASP A 118 -7.00 -2.55 -0.83
CA ASP A 118 -7.69 -2.15 0.39
C ASP A 118 -6.86 -1.18 1.25
N LEU A 119 -5.60 -1.54 1.48
CA LEU A 119 -4.65 -0.73 2.24
C LEU A 119 -4.41 0.62 1.57
N ALA A 120 -4.27 0.66 0.24
CA ALA A 120 -4.15 1.90 -0.52
C ALA A 120 -5.41 2.78 -0.39
N MET A 121 -6.61 2.19 -0.39
CA MET A 121 -7.87 2.93 -0.18
C MET A 121 -8.00 3.55 1.22
N MET A 122 -7.32 2.97 2.22
CA MET A 122 -7.16 3.58 3.55
C MET A 122 -5.98 4.56 3.63
N GLY A 123 -5.34 4.89 2.50
CA GLY A 123 -4.19 5.77 2.39
C GLY A 123 -2.91 5.22 3.04
N CYS A 124 -2.85 3.91 3.29
CA CYS A 124 -1.65 3.24 3.78
C CYS A 124 -0.67 3.06 2.61
N GLY A 125 0.62 3.32 2.84
CA GLY A 125 1.68 3.01 1.88
C GLY A 125 1.85 1.50 1.73
N THR A 126 2.02 1.02 0.51
CA THR A 126 1.96 -0.40 0.19
C THR A 126 3.31 -0.96 -0.31
N GLY A 127 3.97 -1.76 0.53
CA GLY A 127 5.14 -2.56 0.16
C GLY A 127 4.74 -3.95 -0.34
N ALA A 128 5.38 -4.44 -1.40
CA ALA A 128 5.20 -5.81 -1.89
C ALA A 128 6.54 -6.48 -2.17
N ILE A 129 6.67 -7.72 -1.71
CA ILE A 129 7.80 -8.59 -2.07
C ILE A 129 7.39 -9.45 -3.26
N ILE A 130 8.05 -9.22 -4.39
CA ILE A 130 7.76 -9.79 -5.71
C ILE A 130 8.95 -10.68 -6.12
N GLU A 131 9.26 -11.65 -5.27
CA GLU A 131 10.33 -12.62 -5.50
C GLU A 131 9.78 -13.96 -5.99
N PRO A 132 10.56 -14.75 -6.75
CA PRO A 132 10.11 -16.03 -7.31
C PRO A 132 9.49 -16.97 -6.27
N GLN A 133 10.02 -17.03 -5.06
CA GLN A 133 9.50 -17.88 -3.98
C GLN A 133 8.04 -17.57 -3.59
N TYR A 134 7.56 -16.35 -3.85
CA TYR A 134 6.17 -15.94 -3.60
C TYR A 134 5.35 -15.98 -4.87
N ILE A 135 5.79 -15.32 -5.95
CA ILE A 135 4.96 -15.17 -7.15
C ILE A 135 4.79 -16.47 -7.93
N ASN A 136 5.71 -17.44 -7.79
CA ASN A 136 5.54 -18.77 -8.40
C ASN A 136 4.45 -19.61 -7.71
N GLN A 137 3.84 -19.12 -6.62
CA GLN A 137 2.65 -19.74 -6.03
C GLN A 137 1.36 -19.32 -6.75
N LEU A 138 1.40 -18.23 -7.54
CA LEU A 138 0.26 -17.79 -8.34
C LEU A 138 -0.05 -18.81 -9.44
N PRO A 139 -1.32 -19.13 -9.70
CA PRO A 139 -1.66 -20.04 -10.79
C PRO A 139 -1.28 -19.45 -12.16
N PRO A 140 -0.92 -20.30 -13.15
CA PRO A 140 -0.72 -19.84 -14.51
C PRO A 140 -2.02 -19.26 -15.08
N ILE A 141 -1.91 -18.16 -15.83
CA ILE A 141 -3.06 -17.55 -16.48
C ILE A 141 -3.59 -18.49 -17.55
N ARG A 142 -4.89 -18.76 -17.52
CA ARG A 142 -5.54 -19.68 -18.48
C ARG A 142 -6.67 -19.06 -19.27
N ASN A 143 -7.36 -18.07 -18.70
CA ASN A 143 -8.57 -17.53 -19.29
C ASN A 143 -8.26 -16.19 -19.96
N ARG A 144 -8.57 -16.09 -21.26
CA ARG A 144 -8.62 -14.79 -21.93
C ARG A 144 -9.84 -14.03 -21.44
N LEU A 145 -9.63 -12.84 -20.88
CA LEU A 145 -10.70 -11.98 -20.39
C LEU A 145 -11.07 -10.92 -21.42
N ASN A 146 -12.34 -10.90 -21.82
CA ASN A 146 -12.93 -9.90 -22.71
C ASN A 146 -13.83 -8.97 -21.88
N ILE A 147 -13.40 -7.73 -21.66
CA ILE A 147 -14.04 -6.81 -20.70
C ILE A 147 -15.06 -5.91 -21.39
N THR A 148 -16.29 -5.92 -20.89
CA THR A 148 -17.33 -4.95 -21.23
C THR A 148 -17.73 -4.17 -19.98
N ILE A 149 -17.62 -2.85 -20.02
CA ILE A 149 -18.15 -1.99 -18.95
C ILE A 149 -19.62 -1.72 -19.23
N LYS A 150 -20.48 -1.91 -18.22
CA LYS A 150 -21.91 -1.65 -18.29
C LYS A 150 -22.31 -0.58 -17.28
N GLY A 151 -23.22 0.28 -17.70
CA GLY A 151 -23.74 1.37 -16.88
C GLY A 151 -22.78 2.55 -16.77
N GLU A 152 -23.25 3.61 -16.11
CA GLU A 152 -22.46 4.80 -15.85
C GLU A 152 -22.37 5.05 -14.34
N ILE A 153 -21.25 5.62 -13.91
CA ILE A 153 -21.05 6.01 -12.51
C ILE A 153 -22.18 6.94 -12.08
N GLY A 154 -22.79 6.66 -10.94
CA GLY A 154 -23.88 7.47 -10.38
C GLY A 154 -25.25 7.22 -11.01
N SER A 155 -25.39 6.23 -11.90
CA SER A 155 -26.69 5.87 -12.50
C SER A 155 -27.69 5.34 -11.47
N THR A 156 -27.24 4.52 -10.52
CA THR A 156 -28.13 3.99 -9.47
C THR A 156 -28.35 5.04 -8.38
N PRO A 157 -29.61 5.36 -8.03
CA PRO A 157 -29.94 6.23 -6.89
C PRO A 157 -29.31 5.75 -5.58
N GLN A 158 -28.88 6.68 -4.71
CA GLN A 158 -28.07 6.39 -3.53
C GLN A 158 -28.66 5.29 -2.63
N GLU A 159 -29.98 5.29 -2.45
CA GLU A 159 -30.71 4.35 -1.61
C GLU A 159 -30.85 2.94 -2.21
N GLN A 160 -30.49 2.75 -3.48
CA GLN A 160 -30.60 1.49 -4.21
C GLN A 160 -29.22 0.87 -4.54
N ARG A 161 -28.13 1.61 -4.30
CA ARG A 161 -26.77 1.15 -4.57
C ARG A 161 -26.42 -0.05 -3.69
N ARG A 162 -25.87 -1.11 -4.28
CA ARG A 162 -25.28 -2.21 -3.52
C ARG A 162 -24.04 -1.70 -2.78
N GLU A 163 -23.91 -2.02 -1.49
CA GLU A 163 -22.68 -1.74 -0.76
C GLU A 163 -21.55 -2.71 -1.17
N PHE A 164 -21.88 -3.99 -1.37
CA PHE A 164 -20.92 -5.05 -1.67
C PHE A 164 -21.02 -5.53 -3.11
N THR A 165 -19.88 -5.93 -3.66
CA THR A 165 -19.81 -6.51 -5.00
C THR A 165 -20.50 -7.87 -5.04
N GLN A 166 -21.32 -8.08 -6.07
CA GLN A 166 -21.95 -9.35 -6.38
C GLN A 166 -21.43 -9.86 -7.72
N THR A 167 -21.18 -11.17 -7.81
CA THR A 167 -20.69 -11.79 -9.04
C THR A 167 -21.61 -12.93 -9.43
N HIS A 168 -22.05 -12.93 -10.68
CA HIS A 168 -22.86 -13.99 -11.28
C HIS A 168 -22.11 -14.62 -12.44
N ILE A 169 -22.04 -15.95 -12.48
CA ILE A 169 -21.29 -16.68 -13.50
C ILE A 169 -22.23 -17.68 -14.18
N GLU A 170 -22.33 -17.56 -15.50
CA GLU A 170 -23.12 -18.45 -16.35
C GLU A 170 -22.25 -18.87 -17.55
N ALA A 171 -21.92 -20.16 -17.63
CA ALA A 171 -20.98 -20.70 -18.62
C ALA A 171 -19.67 -19.90 -18.66
N ASN A 172 -19.32 -19.30 -19.80
CA ASN A 172 -18.12 -18.46 -19.97
C ASN A 172 -18.42 -16.95 -19.85
N THR A 173 -19.51 -16.57 -19.18
CA THR A 173 -19.85 -15.18 -18.91
C THR A 173 -19.86 -14.92 -17.41
N ALA A 174 -19.11 -13.91 -16.98
CA ALA A 174 -19.09 -13.44 -15.59
C ALA A 174 -19.61 -11.99 -15.54
N THR A 175 -20.64 -11.73 -14.75
CA THR A 175 -21.13 -10.37 -14.48
C THR A 175 -20.72 -9.96 -13.07
N ILE A 176 -19.97 -8.86 -12.97
CA ILE A 176 -19.52 -8.26 -11.71
C ILE A 176 -20.31 -6.96 -11.49
N HIS A 177 -21.24 -6.96 -10.53
CA HIS A 177 -21.91 -5.75 -10.06
C HIS A 177 -21.05 -5.10 -8.98
N VAL A 178 -20.40 -3.98 -9.29
CA VAL A 178 -19.43 -3.34 -8.40
C VAL A 178 -20.15 -2.60 -7.27
N GLY A 179 -19.87 -2.98 -6.01
CA GLY A 179 -20.46 -2.34 -4.84
C GLY A 179 -19.89 -0.95 -4.54
N ASP A 180 -20.71 -0.05 -3.99
CA ASP A 180 -20.38 1.32 -3.60
C ASP A 180 -19.64 1.45 -2.25
N SER A 181 -18.69 0.56 -2.01
CA SER A 181 -17.83 0.58 -0.84
C SER A 181 -16.39 0.23 -1.19
N ARG A 182 -15.48 0.50 -0.27
CA ARG A 182 -14.08 0.06 -0.38
C ARG A 182 -14.01 -1.46 -0.54
N GLU A 183 -14.74 -2.18 0.29
CA GLU A 183 -14.85 -3.64 0.26
C GLU A 183 -15.42 -4.13 -1.09
N GLY A 184 -16.39 -3.40 -1.65
CA GLY A 184 -16.93 -3.65 -2.99
C GLY A 184 -15.86 -3.53 -4.08
N TRP A 185 -15.12 -2.43 -4.12
CA TRP A 185 -14.09 -2.20 -5.13
C TRP A 185 -12.93 -3.19 -5.04
N VAL A 186 -12.51 -3.51 -3.82
CA VAL A 186 -11.48 -4.52 -3.58
C VAL A 186 -11.95 -5.87 -4.09
N LYS A 187 -13.19 -6.28 -3.76
CA LYS A 187 -13.72 -7.56 -4.22
C LYS A 187 -13.90 -7.59 -5.73
N SER A 188 -14.33 -6.52 -6.40
CA SER A 188 -14.48 -6.51 -7.86
C SER A 188 -13.14 -6.63 -8.59
N TYR A 189 -12.11 -5.95 -8.09
CA TYR A 189 -10.74 -6.08 -8.60
C TYR A 189 -10.19 -7.50 -8.37
N GLN A 190 -10.29 -8.03 -7.15
CA GLN A 190 -9.83 -9.38 -6.84
C GLN A 190 -10.57 -10.43 -7.68
N THR A 191 -11.89 -10.33 -7.81
CA THR A 191 -12.70 -11.23 -8.66
C THR A 191 -12.18 -11.23 -10.10
N LEU A 192 -11.85 -10.07 -10.68
CA LEU A 192 -11.28 -10.02 -12.03
C LEU A 192 -10.00 -10.84 -12.15
N LEU A 193 -9.08 -10.73 -11.17
CA LEU A 193 -7.85 -11.51 -11.14
C LEU A 193 -8.15 -13.01 -11.00
N GLU A 194 -9.06 -13.38 -10.10
CA GLU A 194 -9.48 -14.77 -9.88
C GLU A 194 -10.04 -15.41 -11.17
N LEU A 195 -10.87 -14.68 -11.93
CA LEU A 195 -11.44 -15.13 -13.21
C LEU A 195 -10.38 -15.48 -14.25
N SER A 196 -9.17 -14.89 -14.20
CA SER A 196 -8.09 -15.18 -15.14
C SER A 196 -7.49 -16.59 -14.99
N THR A 197 -7.71 -17.22 -13.83
CA THR A 197 -7.15 -18.53 -13.46
C THR A 197 -8.18 -19.58 -13.09
N ASP A 198 -9.46 -19.19 -13.03
CA ASP A 198 -10.57 -20.06 -12.64
C ASP A 198 -10.74 -21.24 -13.60
N GLU A 199 -10.67 -22.47 -13.06
CA GLU A 199 -10.68 -23.70 -13.84
C GLU A 199 -12.06 -24.07 -14.39
N ARG A 200 -13.12 -23.39 -13.92
CA ARG A 200 -14.50 -23.65 -14.36
C ARG A 200 -14.74 -23.21 -15.80
N PHE A 201 -13.93 -22.32 -16.33
CA PHE A 201 -14.06 -21.82 -17.70
C PHE A 201 -13.34 -22.72 -18.70
N THR A 202 -13.95 -22.87 -19.87
CA THR A 202 -13.46 -23.78 -20.93
C THR A 202 -12.98 -23.04 -22.19
N GLY A 203 -12.94 -21.70 -22.14
CA GLY A 203 -12.51 -20.84 -23.23
C GLY A 203 -12.45 -19.38 -22.82
N ASP A 204 -12.56 -18.48 -23.80
CA ASP A 204 -12.62 -17.04 -23.58
C ASP A 204 -13.77 -16.66 -22.65
N VAL A 205 -13.46 -15.83 -21.64
CA VAL A 205 -14.43 -15.38 -20.64
C VAL A 205 -14.89 -13.97 -20.98
N GLN A 206 -16.20 -13.81 -21.16
CA GLN A 206 -16.84 -12.51 -21.28
C GLN A 206 -17.09 -11.96 -19.88
N VAL A 207 -16.42 -10.86 -19.52
CA VAL A 207 -16.56 -10.23 -18.21
C VAL A 207 -17.33 -8.92 -18.37
N ILE A 208 -18.56 -8.89 -17.86
CA ILE A 208 -19.40 -7.70 -17.82
C ILE A 208 -19.20 -7.05 -16.45
N VAL A 209 -18.63 -5.85 -16.42
CA VAL A 209 -18.41 -5.10 -15.19
C VAL A 209 -19.43 -3.97 -15.13
N ASP A 210 -20.44 -4.13 -14.28
CA ASP A 210 -21.50 -3.15 -14.06
C ASP A 210 -21.11 -2.20 -12.93
N ILE A 211 -20.91 -0.93 -13.29
CA ILE A 211 -20.45 0.13 -12.39
C ILE A 211 -21.57 1.09 -11.96
N SER A 212 -22.83 0.79 -12.29
CA SER A 212 -23.99 1.67 -12.07
C SER A 212 -24.15 2.09 -10.61
N ASP A 213 -23.80 1.19 -9.69
CA ASP A 213 -23.94 1.40 -8.25
C ASP A 213 -22.85 2.29 -7.66
N VAL A 214 -21.75 2.53 -8.38
CA VAL A 214 -20.62 3.34 -7.87
C VAL A 214 -21.03 4.82 -7.82
N ARG A 215 -20.87 5.44 -6.66
CA ARG A 215 -21.17 6.88 -6.42
C ARG A 215 -20.45 7.81 -7.38
N GLN A 216 -21.03 8.98 -7.67
CA GLN A 216 -20.40 9.97 -8.55
C GLN A 216 -19.24 10.73 -7.89
N SER A 217 -18.41 11.35 -8.74
CA SER A 217 -17.34 12.24 -8.28
C SER A 217 -17.92 13.40 -7.45
N GLY A 218 -17.28 13.73 -6.34
CA GLY A 218 -17.75 14.78 -5.43
C GLY A 218 -18.70 14.31 -4.34
N GLU A 219 -19.13 13.04 -4.29
CA GLU A 219 -19.89 12.54 -3.13
C GLU A 219 -18.98 12.41 -1.89
N THR A 220 -19.44 12.87 -0.73
CA THR A 220 -18.63 12.82 0.52
C THR A 220 -18.41 11.39 1.00
N LEU A 221 -17.16 11.05 1.35
CA LEU A 221 -16.82 9.75 1.91
C LEU A 221 -17.14 9.72 3.42
N LYS A 222 -17.95 8.75 3.84
CA LYS A 222 -18.26 8.54 5.27
C LYS A 222 -17.02 7.99 5.99
N GLY A 223 -16.54 8.70 7.01
CA GLY A 223 -15.51 8.19 7.93
C GLY A 223 -14.11 8.82 7.79
N PHE A 224 -13.37 8.48 6.73
CA PHE A 224 -11.97 8.92 6.57
C PHE A 224 -11.85 10.42 6.20
N GLY A 225 -12.93 11.01 5.68
CA GLY A 225 -12.99 12.36 5.14
C GLY A 225 -12.63 12.40 3.64
N GLY A 226 -12.94 13.52 2.97
CA GLY A 226 -12.69 13.69 1.53
C GLY A 226 -13.91 13.43 0.65
N MET A 227 -13.69 13.49 -0.67
CA MET A 227 -14.71 13.35 -1.71
C MET A 227 -14.33 12.17 -2.60
N ALA A 228 -15.33 11.42 -3.08
CA ALA A 228 -15.13 10.34 -4.02
C ALA A 228 -14.64 10.87 -5.39
N ASN A 229 -13.77 10.13 -6.06
CA ASN A 229 -13.45 10.35 -7.46
C ASN A 229 -13.16 9.01 -8.18
N PRO A 230 -14.19 8.34 -8.70
CA PRO A 230 -14.10 7.00 -9.32
C PRO A 230 -13.72 6.99 -10.81
N VAL A 231 -13.32 8.13 -11.40
CA VAL A 231 -13.17 8.28 -12.87
C VAL A 231 -12.21 7.28 -13.52
N LYS A 232 -11.25 6.72 -12.77
CA LYS A 232 -10.29 5.73 -13.29
C LYS A 232 -10.74 4.28 -13.13
N LEU A 233 -11.79 4.02 -12.33
CA LEU A 233 -12.28 2.68 -12.02
C LEU A 233 -12.74 1.91 -13.27
N PRO A 234 -13.49 2.49 -14.23
CA PRO A 234 -13.94 1.73 -15.40
C PRO A 234 -12.76 1.20 -16.23
N GLY A 235 -11.73 2.02 -16.42
CA GLY A 235 -10.55 1.63 -17.19
C GLY A 235 -9.63 0.64 -16.47
N LEU A 236 -9.74 0.49 -15.14
CA LEU A 236 -8.92 -0.46 -14.37
C LEU A 236 -9.06 -1.88 -14.93
N TYR A 237 -10.30 -2.32 -15.14
CA TYR A 237 -10.61 -3.69 -15.55
C TYR A 237 -9.99 -4.03 -16.92
N GLN A 238 -10.06 -3.10 -17.87
CA GLN A 238 -9.47 -3.26 -19.20
C GLN A 238 -7.94 -3.32 -19.14
N ARG A 239 -7.29 -2.47 -18.33
CA ARG A 239 -5.83 -2.47 -18.18
C ARG A 239 -5.33 -3.75 -17.50
N CYS A 240 -6.00 -4.20 -16.43
CA CYS A 240 -5.70 -5.48 -15.80
C CYS A 240 -5.88 -6.65 -16.77
N ALA A 241 -6.98 -6.71 -17.52
CA ALA A 241 -7.19 -7.76 -18.52
C ALA A 241 -6.12 -7.74 -19.62
N SER A 242 -5.67 -6.56 -20.07
CA SER A 242 -4.57 -6.45 -21.03
C SER A 242 -3.28 -7.09 -20.50
N ILE A 243 -2.92 -6.82 -19.23
CA ILE A 243 -1.75 -7.41 -18.57
C ILE A 243 -1.91 -8.93 -18.45
N LEU A 244 -3.03 -9.40 -17.90
CA LEU A 244 -3.30 -10.82 -17.69
C LEU A 244 -3.30 -11.60 -19.01
N ASN A 245 -3.93 -11.05 -20.06
CA ASN A 245 -4.04 -11.70 -21.36
C ASN A 245 -2.68 -11.88 -22.07
N LYS A 246 -1.65 -11.09 -21.72
CA LYS A 246 -0.27 -11.27 -22.22
C LYS A 246 0.46 -12.46 -21.57
N ALA A 247 -0.08 -13.00 -20.48
CA ALA A 247 0.49 -14.10 -19.71
C ALA A 247 -0.27 -15.42 -19.88
N ILE A 248 -1.25 -15.52 -20.78
CA ILE A 248 -1.98 -16.76 -21.04
C ILE A 248 -1.01 -17.92 -21.34
N GLY A 249 -1.19 -19.03 -20.63
CA GLY A 249 -0.36 -20.23 -20.73
C GLY A 249 0.87 -20.23 -19.81
N ARG A 250 1.09 -19.18 -19.01
CA ARG A 250 2.22 -19.09 -18.08
C ARG A 250 1.85 -18.35 -16.79
N GLN A 251 2.72 -18.43 -15.79
CA GLN A 251 2.63 -17.57 -14.61
C GLN A 251 3.00 -16.13 -14.97
N LEU A 252 2.51 -15.19 -14.16
CA LEU A 252 2.91 -13.79 -14.23
C LEU A 252 4.40 -13.66 -13.89
N ASN A 253 5.09 -12.78 -14.62
CA ASN A 253 6.42 -12.35 -14.19
C ASN A 253 6.30 -11.24 -13.13
N SER A 254 7.43 -10.88 -12.54
CA SER A 254 7.49 -9.87 -11.47
C SER A 254 7.01 -8.48 -11.90
N VAL A 255 7.27 -8.08 -13.15
CA VAL A 255 6.84 -6.78 -13.70
C VAL A 255 5.34 -6.75 -13.90
N GLU A 256 4.74 -7.83 -14.40
CA GLU A 256 3.28 -7.96 -14.55
C GLU A 256 2.57 -7.94 -13.19
N CYS A 257 3.13 -8.64 -12.20
CA CYS A 257 2.67 -8.54 -10.81
C CYS A 257 2.73 -7.09 -10.29
N CYS A 258 3.83 -6.38 -10.56
CA CYS A 258 4.00 -4.97 -10.19
C CYS A 258 2.94 -4.08 -10.83
N LEU A 259 2.74 -4.21 -12.15
CA LEU A 259 1.76 -3.45 -12.91
C LEU A 259 0.35 -3.66 -12.38
N LEU A 260 -0.05 -4.91 -12.08
CA LEU A 260 -1.39 -5.18 -11.53
C LEU A 260 -1.65 -4.46 -10.19
N ILE A 261 -0.65 -4.41 -9.31
CA ILE A 261 -0.75 -3.67 -8.04
C ILE A 261 -0.82 -2.17 -8.30
N ASP A 262 0.03 -1.68 -9.19
CA ASP A 262 0.16 -0.25 -9.45
C ASP A 262 -1.03 0.32 -10.23
N GLU A 263 -1.68 -0.48 -11.09
CA GLU A 263 -2.93 -0.10 -11.75
C GLU A 263 -4.08 0.11 -10.77
N ALA A 264 -4.17 -0.74 -9.74
CA ALA A 264 -5.09 -0.50 -8.63
C ALA A 264 -4.71 0.80 -7.90
N ALA A 265 -3.43 1.04 -7.63
CA ALA A 265 -2.97 2.27 -6.97
C ALA A 265 -3.28 3.55 -7.78
N VAL A 266 -3.06 3.55 -9.10
CA VAL A 266 -3.43 4.67 -10.00
C VAL A 266 -4.92 4.98 -9.87
N THR A 267 -5.75 3.93 -9.83
CA THR A 267 -7.21 4.06 -9.71
C THR A 267 -7.62 4.72 -8.39
N ILE A 268 -6.95 4.38 -7.28
CA ILE A 268 -7.24 4.95 -5.97
C ILE A 268 -6.71 6.39 -5.82
N VAL A 269 -5.53 6.69 -6.35
CA VAL A 269 -4.90 8.03 -6.20
C VAL A 269 -5.62 9.11 -7.01
N ALA A 270 -6.20 8.76 -8.16
CA ALA A 270 -7.11 9.66 -8.86
C ALA A 270 -8.28 10.11 -7.96
N GLY A 271 -8.64 9.28 -6.96
CA GLY A 271 -9.61 9.49 -5.89
C GLY A 271 -9.41 10.72 -4.98
N ASN A 272 -8.31 11.46 -5.11
CA ASN A 272 -7.90 12.53 -4.17
C ASN A 272 -7.64 12.03 -2.73
N ILE A 273 -7.53 10.71 -2.56
CA ILE A 273 -6.98 10.05 -1.37
C ILE A 273 -5.46 10.09 -1.57
N ARG A 274 -4.74 10.61 -0.56
CA ARG A 274 -3.28 10.83 -0.50
C ARG A 274 -2.50 9.97 -1.50
N ARG A 275 -1.58 10.61 -2.25
CA ARG A 275 -0.51 9.98 -3.05
C ARG A 275 -0.13 8.62 -2.46
N SER A 276 -0.65 7.54 -3.05
CA SER A 276 -0.28 6.17 -2.67
C SER A 276 1.23 6.09 -2.85
N ALA A 277 1.91 5.70 -1.79
CA ALA A 277 3.34 5.43 -1.84
C ALA A 277 3.48 3.91 -1.98
N GLY A 278 4.02 3.45 -3.09
CA GLY A 278 4.33 2.05 -3.32
C GLY A 278 5.81 1.76 -3.09
N MET A 279 6.12 0.54 -2.66
CA MET A 279 7.46 -0.02 -2.72
C MET A 279 7.37 -1.44 -3.27
N ARG A 280 8.26 -1.79 -4.21
CA ARG A 280 8.25 -3.08 -4.90
C ARG A 280 9.65 -3.67 -4.78
N GLN A 281 9.74 -4.80 -4.09
CA GLN A 281 10.99 -5.50 -3.88
C GLN A 281 11.09 -6.66 -4.87
N PHE A 282 12.22 -6.72 -5.56
CA PHE A 282 12.53 -7.75 -6.55
C PHE A 282 13.82 -8.44 -6.14
N LEU A 283 13.95 -9.72 -6.48
CA LEU A 283 15.21 -10.45 -6.32
C LEU A 283 16.35 -9.74 -7.07
N SER A 284 17.56 -9.74 -6.53
CA SER A 284 18.70 -9.03 -7.13
C SER A 284 19.02 -9.46 -8.57
N GLU A 285 18.78 -10.73 -8.87
CA GLU A 285 18.97 -11.39 -10.16
C GLU A 285 17.78 -11.20 -11.12
N ASP A 286 16.68 -10.59 -10.68
CA ASP A 286 15.54 -10.24 -11.53
C ASP A 286 15.84 -8.97 -12.33
N GLU A 287 16.46 -9.15 -13.49
CA GLU A 287 16.79 -8.05 -14.40
C GLU A 287 15.54 -7.30 -14.88
N GLN A 288 14.43 -8.03 -15.15
CA GLN A 288 13.19 -7.40 -15.62
C GLN A 288 12.63 -6.43 -14.57
N GLY A 289 12.57 -6.85 -13.31
CA GLY A 289 12.17 -5.99 -12.19
C GLY A 289 13.14 -4.81 -11.98
N ALA A 290 14.45 -5.06 -12.10
CA ALA A 290 15.51 -4.07 -11.89
C ALA A 290 15.55 -2.95 -12.93
N THR A 291 15.15 -3.23 -14.18
CA THR A 291 15.14 -2.27 -15.29
C THR A 291 13.74 -1.85 -15.73
N ALA A 292 12.69 -2.32 -15.03
CA ALA A 292 11.29 -2.03 -15.37
C ALA A 292 10.98 -0.53 -15.50
N LYS A 293 11.71 0.34 -14.79
CA LYS A 293 11.55 1.80 -14.80
C LYS A 293 12.61 2.54 -15.62
N ASP A 294 13.50 1.83 -16.30
CA ASP A 294 14.54 2.48 -17.12
C ASP A 294 13.90 3.13 -18.34
N ASN A 295 14.30 4.36 -18.62
CA ASN A 295 13.72 5.19 -19.69
C ASN A 295 12.18 5.27 -19.60
N LEU A 296 11.64 5.37 -18.38
CA LEU A 296 10.18 5.53 -18.19
C LEU A 296 9.68 6.83 -18.83
N TRP A 297 10.45 7.91 -18.67
CA TRP A 297 10.25 9.15 -19.40
C TRP A 297 11.17 9.17 -20.62
N GLN A 298 10.60 9.45 -21.79
CA GLN A 298 11.33 9.52 -23.06
C GLN A 298 10.90 10.78 -23.80
N GLN A 299 11.81 11.37 -24.59
CA GLN A 299 11.45 12.43 -25.51
C GLN A 299 10.96 11.85 -26.84
N ASP A 300 9.88 12.41 -27.39
CA ASP A 300 9.48 12.14 -28.77
C ASP A 300 10.38 12.86 -29.79
N ALA A 301 10.08 12.71 -31.09
CA ALA A 301 10.89 13.28 -32.16
C ALA A 301 10.91 14.82 -32.12
N GLU A 302 9.90 15.42 -31.49
CA GLU A 302 9.73 16.86 -31.32
C GLU A 302 10.33 17.38 -29.99
N GLY A 303 10.89 16.48 -29.16
CA GLY A 303 11.52 16.80 -27.88
C GLY A 303 10.58 16.86 -26.68
N ASN A 304 9.29 16.53 -26.84
CA ASN A 304 8.33 16.50 -25.74
C ASN A 304 8.50 15.24 -24.90
N TRP A 305 8.45 15.40 -23.58
CA TRP A 305 8.48 14.27 -22.65
C TRP A 305 7.16 13.50 -22.66
N ARG A 306 7.25 12.19 -22.86
CA ARG A 306 6.13 11.24 -22.78
C ARG A 306 6.52 10.01 -21.96
N ILE A 307 5.49 9.29 -21.48
CA ILE A 307 5.64 7.97 -20.88
C ILE A 307 4.87 6.97 -21.74
N ASP A 308 5.41 5.77 -21.87
CA ASP A 308 4.70 4.62 -22.43
C ASP A 308 3.44 4.32 -21.58
N PRO A 309 2.21 4.41 -22.15
CA PRO A 309 0.98 4.15 -21.42
C PRO A 309 0.91 2.78 -20.75
N GLU A 310 1.60 1.76 -21.29
CA GLU A 310 1.63 0.42 -20.70
C GLU A 310 2.54 0.34 -19.45
N ARG A 311 3.39 1.34 -19.25
CA ARG A 311 4.35 1.42 -18.14
C ARG A 311 4.08 2.60 -17.19
N ASP A 312 3.12 3.49 -17.49
CA ASP A 312 2.83 4.68 -16.69
C ASP A 312 2.55 4.36 -15.22
N SER A 313 1.88 3.24 -14.93
CA SER A 313 1.57 2.85 -13.55
C SER A 313 2.82 2.54 -12.71
N LEU A 314 3.96 2.19 -13.30
CA LEU A 314 5.21 1.94 -12.55
C LEU A 314 5.75 3.17 -11.79
N ARG A 315 5.23 4.38 -12.07
CA ARG A 315 5.57 5.57 -11.27
C ARG A 315 4.95 5.57 -9.87
N MET A 316 4.01 4.66 -9.61
CA MET A 316 3.30 4.58 -8.33
C MET A 316 4.16 4.00 -7.20
N ALA A 317 5.30 3.40 -7.53
CA ALA A 317 6.17 2.78 -6.55
C ALA A 317 7.66 2.99 -6.84
N ASN A 318 8.48 2.95 -5.78
CA ASN A 318 9.92 2.82 -5.90
C ASN A 318 10.31 1.34 -5.95
N HIS A 319 11.32 1.01 -6.76
CA HIS A 319 11.80 -0.36 -6.92
C HIS A 319 13.08 -0.57 -6.11
N THR A 320 13.15 -1.67 -5.37
CA THR A 320 14.32 -2.08 -4.60
C THR A 320 14.77 -3.47 -5.01
N ARG A 321 16.06 -3.62 -5.34
CA ARG A 321 16.68 -4.93 -5.57
C ARG A 321 17.12 -5.54 -4.25
N VAL A 322 16.67 -6.75 -3.96
CA VAL A 322 16.93 -7.47 -2.72
C VAL A 322 17.98 -8.56 -2.97
N PHE A 323 19.12 -8.41 -2.33
CA PHE A 323 20.19 -9.40 -2.34
C PHE A 323 20.04 -10.35 -1.14
N HIS A 324 20.07 -11.66 -1.38
CA HIS A 324 20.17 -12.68 -0.33
C HIS A 324 21.62 -13.08 0.00
N ARG A 325 22.58 -12.39 -0.61
CA ARG A 325 24.01 -12.40 -0.30
C ARG A 325 24.50 -10.97 -0.08
N LYS A 326 25.67 -10.79 0.51
CA LYS A 326 26.28 -9.46 0.52
C LYS A 326 26.49 -8.97 -0.92
N PRO A 327 25.99 -7.78 -1.29
CA PRO A 327 26.25 -7.21 -2.60
C PRO A 327 27.76 -6.92 -2.75
N THR A 328 28.27 -7.12 -3.95
CA THR A 328 29.65 -6.79 -4.28
C THR A 328 29.87 -5.28 -4.28
N LEU A 329 31.13 -4.86 -4.24
CA LEU A 329 31.48 -3.44 -4.37
C LEU A 329 31.00 -2.87 -5.72
N GLU A 330 31.16 -3.63 -6.80
CA GLU A 330 30.73 -3.22 -8.14
C GLU A 330 29.22 -3.02 -8.23
N GLU A 331 28.43 -3.97 -7.71
CA GLU A 331 26.96 -3.85 -7.65
C GLU A 331 26.53 -2.63 -6.82
N SER A 332 27.23 -2.36 -5.72
CA SER A 332 26.97 -1.19 -4.87
C SER A 332 27.28 0.12 -5.60
N ILE A 333 28.41 0.20 -6.30
CA ILE A 333 28.79 1.37 -7.11
C ILE A 333 27.78 1.58 -8.24
N ALA A 334 27.37 0.52 -8.93
CA ALA A 334 26.38 0.59 -10.00
C ALA A 334 25.02 1.09 -9.49
N ALA A 335 24.59 0.61 -8.32
CA ALA A 335 23.37 1.08 -7.66
C ALA A 335 23.42 2.57 -7.31
N VAL A 336 24.50 3.03 -6.66
CA VAL A 336 24.68 4.45 -6.31
C VAL A 336 24.73 5.32 -7.57
N ARG A 337 25.41 4.87 -8.63
CA ARG A 337 25.45 5.60 -9.90
C ARG A 337 24.06 5.70 -10.52
N LYS A 338 23.27 4.62 -10.53
CA LYS A 338 21.88 4.64 -11.02
C LYS A 338 21.02 5.63 -10.23
N GLN A 339 21.12 5.61 -8.90
CA GLN A 339 20.39 6.55 -8.03
C GLN A 339 20.76 8.01 -8.30
N TYR A 340 22.03 8.30 -8.57
CA TYR A 340 22.47 9.65 -8.93
C TYR A 340 21.81 10.18 -10.21
N TYR A 341 21.67 9.33 -11.24
CA TYR A 341 21.14 9.76 -12.55
C TYR A 341 19.61 9.71 -12.66
N SER A 342 18.94 8.80 -11.94
CA SER A 342 17.49 8.61 -12.09
C SER A 342 16.68 8.69 -10.80
N GLY A 343 17.33 8.66 -9.63
CA GLY A 343 16.66 8.46 -8.34
C GLY A 343 16.21 7.02 -8.08
N GLU A 344 16.39 6.10 -9.03
CA GLU A 344 16.05 4.67 -8.91
C GLU A 344 17.30 3.79 -8.69
N GLY A 345 17.10 2.51 -8.42
CA GLY A 345 18.20 1.56 -8.19
C GLY A 345 18.54 1.40 -6.71
N ALA A 346 17.55 1.54 -5.83
CA ALA A 346 17.69 1.16 -4.44
C ALA A 346 18.05 -0.32 -4.32
N ILE A 347 18.92 -0.64 -3.36
CA ILE A 347 19.32 -2.02 -3.07
C ILE A 347 19.18 -2.30 -1.57
N GLN A 348 18.95 -3.55 -1.24
CA GLN A 348 18.90 -4.04 0.14
C GLN A 348 19.64 -5.37 0.23
N TRP A 349 20.41 -5.56 1.30
CA TRP A 349 20.87 -6.88 1.70
C TRP A 349 19.91 -7.48 2.72
N ALA A 350 19.12 -8.48 2.32
CA ALA A 350 18.11 -9.11 3.16
C ALA A 350 18.71 -9.73 4.43
N GLY A 351 19.87 -10.40 4.33
CA GLY A 351 20.54 -11.02 5.47
C GLY A 351 20.84 -10.02 6.59
N GLU A 352 21.34 -8.84 6.25
CA GLU A 352 21.62 -7.78 7.23
C GLU A 352 20.34 -7.13 7.78
N ALA A 353 19.29 -6.98 6.95
CA ALA A 353 17.98 -6.50 7.41
C ALA A 353 17.36 -7.46 8.43
N VAL A 354 17.34 -8.77 8.12
CA VAL A 354 16.89 -9.82 9.03
C VAL A 354 17.75 -9.84 10.28
N ALA A 355 19.07 -9.74 10.18
CA ALA A 355 19.94 -9.72 11.35
C ALA A 355 19.63 -8.53 12.28
N ARG A 356 19.42 -7.33 11.73
CA ARG A 356 19.02 -6.15 12.51
C ARG A 356 17.66 -6.33 13.19
N ALA A 357 16.70 -6.96 12.51
CA ALA A 357 15.37 -7.24 13.06
C ALA A 357 15.34 -8.36 14.12
N ASN A 358 16.48 -9.04 14.32
CA ASN A 358 16.68 -10.12 15.29
C ASN A 358 17.79 -9.77 16.29
N ALA A 359 17.97 -8.47 16.62
CA ALA A 359 18.99 -8.01 17.56
C ALA A 359 18.83 -8.59 18.99
N ASP A 360 17.62 -9.05 19.34
CA ASP A 360 17.34 -9.81 20.56
C ASP A 360 18.07 -11.16 20.59
N LEU A 361 18.22 -11.82 19.44
CA LEU A 361 18.98 -13.07 19.30
C LEU A 361 20.47 -12.78 19.00
N LEU A 362 20.75 -11.73 18.23
CA LEU A 362 22.08 -11.40 17.70
C LEU A 362 22.78 -10.32 18.54
N ASN A 363 22.90 -10.57 19.83
CA ASN A 363 23.42 -9.62 20.82
C ASN A 363 24.97 -9.48 20.84
N THR A 364 25.70 -10.24 20.02
CA THR A 364 27.16 -10.08 19.86
C THR A 364 27.57 -10.03 18.37
N PRO A 365 28.68 -9.34 18.04
CA PRO A 365 29.22 -9.32 16.68
C PRO A 365 29.51 -10.71 16.10
N GLU A 366 29.99 -11.64 16.93
CA GLU A 366 30.32 -13.02 16.53
C GLU A 366 29.05 -13.78 16.13
N ARG A 367 28.00 -13.71 16.97
CA ARG A 367 26.71 -14.34 16.67
C ARG A 367 26.11 -13.79 15.39
N LYS A 368 26.17 -12.47 15.19
CA LYS A 368 25.72 -11.83 13.96
C LYS A 368 26.50 -12.33 12.74
N ARG A 369 27.82 -12.45 12.84
CA ARG A 369 28.66 -12.96 11.74
C ARG A 369 28.31 -14.40 11.38
N ASP A 370 28.17 -15.27 12.37
CA ASP A 370 27.80 -16.68 12.17
C ASP A 370 26.39 -16.80 11.58
N PHE A 371 25.45 -15.96 12.04
CA PHE A 371 24.10 -15.87 11.49
C PHE A 371 24.11 -15.46 10.02
N LEU A 372 24.86 -14.42 9.65
CA LEU A 372 24.96 -13.95 8.27
C LEU A 372 25.57 -15.01 7.35
N GLN A 373 26.59 -15.74 7.81
CA GLN A 373 27.14 -16.88 7.07
C GLN A 373 26.10 -17.98 6.86
N ALA A 374 25.30 -18.30 7.89
CA ALA A 374 24.22 -19.27 7.76
C ALA A 374 23.10 -18.79 6.82
N TYR A 375 22.83 -17.48 6.79
CA TYR A 375 21.85 -16.87 5.89
C TYR A 375 22.25 -17.04 4.43
N GLU A 376 23.49 -16.69 4.07
CA GLU A 376 23.98 -16.82 2.69
C GLU A 376 24.02 -18.28 2.20
N GLN A 377 24.10 -19.24 3.13
CA GLN A 377 24.05 -20.67 2.83
C GLN A 377 22.61 -21.24 2.79
N GLY A 378 21.58 -20.43 3.03
CA GLY A 378 20.19 -20.88 3.14
C GLY A 378 19.89 -21.74 4.37
N LYS A 379 20.73 -21.67 5.41
CA LYS A 379 20.67 -22.52 6.62
C LYS A 379 20.25 -21.76 7.88
N VAL A 380 19.83 -20.51 7.75
CA VAL A 380 19.52 -19.64 8.89
C VAL A 380 18.40 -20.17 9.79
N GLY A 381 17.38 -20.84 9.25
CA GLY A 381 16.34 -21.48 10.07
C GLY A 381 16.90 -22.59 10.97
N GLN A 382 17.81 -23.42 10.44
CA GLN A 382 18.51 -24.45 11.21
C GLN A 382 19.44 -23.83 12.25
N TRP A 383 20.11 -22.71 11.91
CA TRP A 383 20.93 -21.96 12.83
C TRP A 383 20.10 -21.45 14.02
N ILE A 384 18.94 -20.84 13.78
CA ILE A 384 18.06 -20.38 14.87
C ILE A 384 17.64 -21.56 15.74
N LYS A 385 17.15 -22.65 15.15
CA LYS A 385 16.74 -23.85 15.90
C LYS A 385 17.86 -24.50 16.73
N LYS A 386 19.11 -24.42 16.25
CA LYS A 386 20.27 -24.95 16.97
C LYS A 386 20.59 -24.15 18.24
N TYR A 387 20.51 -22.82 18.17
CA TYR A 387 20.88 -21.93 19.29
C TYR A 387 19.69 -21.54 20.17
N TYR A 388 18.47 -21.60 19.62
CA TYR A 388 17.20 -21.19 20.23
C TYR A 388 16.12 -22.24 19.93
N PRO A 389 16.24 -23.48 20.45
CA PRO A 389 15.33 -24.59 20.14
C PRO A 389 13.89 -24.31 20.57
N GLU A 390 13.67 -23.39 21.52
CA GLU A 390 12.37 -22.95 21.99
C GLU A 390 11.59 -22.11 20.97
N VAL A 391 12.26 -21.50 19.99
CA VAL A 391 11.61 -20.69 18.97
C VAL A 391 10.84 -21.61 18.02
N GLY A 392 9.51 -21.49 17.99
CA GLY A 392 8.63 -22.25 17.10
C GLY A 392 8.93 -22.04 15.61
N THR A 393 8.51 -22.97 14.75
CA THR A 393 8.76 -22.89 13.30
C THR A 393 8.15 -21.64 12.67
N ASP A 394 6.90 -21.33 13.04
CA ASP A 394 6.21 -20.14 12.54
C ASP A 394 6.93 -18.84 12.93
N GLU A 395 7.50 -18.76 14.13
CA GLU A 395 8.27 -17.59 14.55
C GLU A 395 9.63 -17.51 13.84
N VAL A 396 10.24 -18.65 13.50
CA VAL A 396 11.41 -18.67 12.61
C VAL A 396 11.04 -18.09 11.25
N GLU A 397 9.98 -18.59 10.61
CA GLU A 397 9.54 -18.09 9.30
C GLU A 397 9.21 -16.59 9.33
N HIS A 398 8.46 -16.16 10.35
CA HIS A 398 8.13 -14.76 10.56
C HIS A 398 9.40 -13.90 10.74
N ARG A 399 10.38 -14.34 11.53
CA ARG A 399 11.67 -13.65 11.72
C ARG A 399 12.47 -13.53 10.43
N LEU A 400 12.50 -14.59 9.62
CA LEU A 400 13.20 -14.60 8.35
C LEU A 400 12.52 -13.72 7.30
N GLY A 401 11.20 -13.50 7.41
CA GLY A 401 10.44 -12.56 6.61
C GLY A 401 10.66 -11.07 6.94
N ARG A 402 11.38 -10.73 8.03
CA ARG A 402 11.61 -9.34 8.48
C ARG A 402 12.64 -8.56 7.63
N TYR A 403 12.62 -8.75 6.32
CA TYR A 403 13.30 -7.90 5.33
C TYR A 403 12.32 -7.16 4.42
N GLY A 404 11.01 -7.47 4.50
CA GLY A 404 9.98 -6.74 3.77
C GLY A 404 10.02 -5.25 4.08
N LEU A 405 10.28 -4.46 3.04
CA LEU A 405 10.32 -3.02 3.13
C LEU A 405 8.93 -2.45 2.91
N ASN A 406 8.73 -1.28 3.50
CA ASN A 406 7.53 -0.50 3.31
C ASN A 406 7.94 0.94 2.94
N PRO A 407 7.00 1.76 2.42
CA PRO A 407 7.33 3.11 1.98
C PRO A 407 7.89 4.06 3.06
N CYS A 408 7.76 3.70 4.35
CA CYS A 408 8.31 4.46 5.47
C CYS A 408 9.78 4.06 5.78
N GLY A 409 10.31 3.00 5.16
CA GLY A 409 11.69 2.53 5.34
C GLY A 409 12.76 3.35 4.61
N ILE A 410 12.38 4.46 3.97
CA ILE A 410 13.30 5.44 3.39
C ILE A 410 13.70 6.41 4.52
N LEU A 411 14.63 5.98 5.37
CA LEU A 411 15.37 6.85 6.28
C LEU A 411 16.86 6.52 6.19
#